data_AF-A0A2D6GDD5-F1
#
_entry.id   AF-A0A2D6GDD5-F1
#
_cell.length_a   1.000
_cell.length_b   1.000
_cell.length_c   1.000
_cell.angle_alpha   90.00
_cell.angle_beta   90.00
_cell.angle_gamma   90.00
#
_symmetry.space_group_name_H-M   'P 1'
#
loop_
_entity.id
_entity.type
_entity.pdbx_description
1 polymer ?
#
loop_
_entity_poly.entity_id
_entity_poly.type
_entity_poly.pdbx_seq_one_letter_code
_entity_poly.pdbx_strand_id
1 'polypeptide(L)'
;MTQRITEDFDLPDGPKEMSYVERPFTPPELIALVESAGFDVVHVWSGTAARWERKPLDMDEMGVMIVAKAQETDGHEHTESSRGTGSVEH
;
A
#
# COMPACT_ATOMS: atom_id res chain seq x y z
N MET A 1 9.05 9.74 2.29
CA MET A 1 8.94 11.11 1.75
C MET A 1 7.51 11.29 1.28
N THR A 2 6.78 12.24 1.85
CA THR A 2 5.40 12.57 1.46
C THR A 2 5.40 13.97 0.84
N GLN A 3 4.46 14.22 -0.06
CA GLN A 3 4.29 15.52 -0.71
C GLN A 3 2.86 15.99 -0.51
N ARG A 4 2.67 17.29 -0.25
CA ARG A 4 1.35 17.91 -0.28
C ARG A 4 1.14 18.51 -1.66
N ILE A 5 0.06 18.11 -2.32
CA ILE A 5 -0.36 18.61 -3.62
C ILE A 5 -1.65 19.41 -3.44
N THR A 6 -1.77 20.49 -4.21
CA THR A 6 -3.00 21.26 -4.39
C THR A 6 -3.24 21.40 -5.88
N GLU A 7 -4.39 20.96 -6.38
CA GLU A 7 -4.75 21.04 -7.79
C GLU A 7 -6.26 21.24 -7.98
N ASP A 8 -6.64 21.77 -9.15
CA ASP A 8 -8.02 21.93 -9.56
C ASP A 8 -8.55 20.64 -10.19
N PHE A 9 -9.67 20.15 -9.68
CA PHE A 9 -10.36 18.97 -10.21
C PHE A 9 -11.63 19.38 -10.95
N ASP A 10 -11.77 18.89 -12.18
CA ASP A 10 -13.02 19.00 -12.94
C ASP A 10 -14.05 17.99 -12.41
N LEU A 11 -14.96 18.47 -11.54
CA LEU A 11 -16.04 17.68 -10.98
C LEU A 11 -17.37 17.96 -11.70
N PRO A 12 -18.38 17.07 -11.62
CA PRO A 12 -19.69 17.29 -12.24
C PRO A 12 -20.38 18.60 -11.85
N ASP A 13 -20.12 19.11 -10.64
CA ASP A 13 -20.67 20.36 -10.12
C ASP A 13 -19.80 21.61 -10.42
N GLY A 14 -18.71 21.43 -11.17
CA GLY A 14 -17.76 22.47 -11.57
C GLY A 14 -16.34 22.25 -11.02
N PRO A 15 -15.34 23.04 -11.49
CA PRO A 15 -13.97 22.94 -11.03
C PRO A 15 -13.83 23.23 -9.53
N LYS A 16 -13.04 22.42 -8.84
CA LYS A 16 -12.80 22.58 -7.40
C LYS A 16 -11.33 22.35 -7.06
N GLU A 17 -10.73 23.33 -6.40
CA GLU A 17 -9.40 23.20 -5.82
C GLU A 17 -9.47 22.22 -4.62
N MET A 18 -8.61 21.20 -4.64
CA MET A 18 -8.48 20.25 -3.55
C MET A 18 -7.00 20.06 -3.19
N SER A 19 -6.74 19.82 -1.90
CA SER A 19 -5.39 19.49 -1.42
C SER A 19 -5.35 18.11 -0.80
N TYR A 20 -4.30 17.36 -1.11
CA TYR A 20 -4.08 16.01 -0.61
C TYR A 20 -2.60 15.77 -0.33
N VAL A 21 -2.32 14.69 0.41
CA VAL A 21 -0.95 14.24 0.67
C VAL A 21 -0.74 12.94 -0.07
N GLU A 22 0.29 12.88 -0.90
CA GLU A 22 0.70 11.68 -1.59
C GLU A 22 2.03 11.17 -1.04
N ARG A 23 2.25 9.87 -1.20
CA ARG A 23 3.56 9.24 -1.09
C ARG A 23 3.79 8.44 -2.37
N PRO A 24 4.77 8.80 -3.20
CA PRO A 24 5.17 7.94 -4.31
C PRO A 24 5.80 6.66 -3.75
N PHE A 25 5.49 5.53 -4.38
CA PHE A 25 6.10 4.24 -4.08
C PHE A 25 6.79 3.72 -5.33
N THR A 26 8.00 3.20 -5.16
CA THR A 26 8.63 2.34 -6.16
C THR A 26 7.93 0.97 -6.20
N PRO A 27 8.04 0.22 -7.31
CA PRO A 27 7.45 -1.12 -7.38
C PRO A 27 7.90 -2.06 -6.25
N PRO A 28 9.19 -2.10 -5.85
CA PRO A 28 9.62 -2.88 -4.68
C PRO A 28 8.97 -2.44 -3.36
N GLU A 29 8.75 -1.15 -3.15
CA GLU A 29 8.08 -0.68 -1.94
C GLU A 29 6.59 -1.04 -1.91
N LEU A 30 5.92 -1.06 -3.08
CA LEU A 30 4.54 -1.54 -3.18
C LEU A 30 4.46 -3.05 -2.89
N ILE A 31 5.39 -3.85 -3.42
CA ILE A 31 5.47 -5.29 -3.13
C ILE A 31 5.62 -5.50 -1.62
N ALA A 32 6.59 -4.83 -1.00
CA ALA A 32 6.83 -4.95 0.44
C ALA A 32 5.61 -4.50 1.27
N LEU A 33 4.89 -3.47 0.83
CA LEU A 33 3.65 -3.04 1.48
C LEU A 33 2.58 -4.13 1.42
N VAL A 34 2.37 -4.74 0.25
CA VAL A 34 1.39 -5.82 0.05
C VAL A 34 1.77 -7.05 0.87
N GLU A 35 3.05 -7.42 0.89
CA GLU A 35 3.55 -8.53 1.71
C GLU A 35 3.38 -8.27 3.21
N SER A 36 3.69 -7.06 3.67
CA SER A 36 3.48 -6.66 5.07
C SER A 36 2.01 -6.68 5.50
N ALA A 37 1.09 -6.61 4.54
CA ALA A 37 -0.35 -6.68 4.77
C ALA A 37 -0.89 -8.13 4.83
N GLY A 38 -0.02 -9.15 4.77
CA GLY A 38 -0.44 -10.55 4.89
C GLY A 38 -0.74 -11.21 3.54
N PHE A 39 -0.09 -10.78 2.45
CA PHE A 39 -0.31 -11.34 1.12
C PHE A 39 0.99 -11.83 0.47
N ASP A 40 0.95 -13.00 -0.15
CA ASP A 40 2.04 -13.46 -1.00
C ASP A 40 1.87 -12.90 -2.41
N VAL A 41 2.77 -12.01 -2.82
CA VAL A 41 2.77 -11.46 -4.19
C VAL A 41 3.19 -12.55 -5.18
N VAL A 42 2.31 -12.82 -6.15
CA VAL A 42 2.50 -13.85 -7.16
C VAL A 42 3.02 -13.26 -8.47
N HIS A 43 2.46 -12.11 -8.86
CA HIS A 43 2.85 -11.41 -10.09
C HIS A 43 2.80 -9.90 -9.90
N VAL A 44 3.72 -9.24 -10.60
CA VAL A 44 3.68 -7.79 -10.82
C VAL A 44 3.68 -7.60 -12.33
N TRP A 45 2.62 -6.98 -12.82
CA TRP A 45 2.40 -6.77 -14.24
C TRP A 45 2.39 -5.29 -14.57
N SER A 46 2.94 -5.01 -15.74
CA SER A 46 2.87 -3.73 -16.41
C SER A 46 1.43 -3.39 -16.82
N GLY A 47 1.13 -2.10 -16.85
CA GLY A 47 -0.08 -1.61 -17.50
C GLY A 47 -0.56 -0.27 -16.96
N THR A 48 -0.65 0.70 -17.85
CA THR A 48 -1.62 1.79 -17.67
C THR A 48 -3.03 1.18 -17.69
N ALA A 49 -3.95 1.73 -16.89
CA ALA A 49 -5.29 1.19 -16.60
C ALA A 49 -6.15 0.74 -17.81
N ALA A 50 -5.71 1.03 -19.04
CA ALA A 50 -6.34 0.60 -20.30
C ALA A 50 -5.86 -0.75 -20.87
N ARG A 51 -4.75 -1.35 -20.42
CA ARG A 51 -4.18 -2.52 -21.15
C ARG A 51 -3.63 -3.71 -20.35
N TRP A 52 -3.57 -3.66 -19.00
CA TRP A 52 -3.25 -4.78 -18.09
C TRP A 52 -2.59 -6.02 -18.73
N GLU A 53 -1.38 -5.84 -19.26
CA GLU A 53 -0.71 -6.89 -20.00
C GLU A 53 0.06 -7.76 -19.02
N ARG A 54 0.00 -9.09 -19.17
CA ARG A 54 0.80 -10.01 -18.35
C ARG A 54 2.27 -10.01 -18.80
N LYS A 55 2.90 -8.85 -18.75
CA LYS A 55 4.29 -8.61 -19.17
C LYS A 55 5.09 -7.96 -18.04
N PRO A 56 6.43 -8.07 -18.07
CA PRO A 56 7.30 -7.38 -17.13
C PRO A 56 7.08 -5.86 -17.13
N LEU A 57 7.35 -5.23 -15.99
CA LEU A 57 7.26 -3.78 -15.83
C LEU A 57 8.29 -3.05 -16.72
N ASP A 58 7.86 -2.04 -17.47
CA ASP A 58 8.78 -1.09 -18.10
C ASP A 58 9.16 0.02 -17.13
N MET A 59 10.36 0.55 -17.27
CA MET A 59 10.96 1.50 -16.32
C MET A 59 10.22 2.85 -16.28
N ASP A 60 9.45 3.19 -17.31
CA ASP A 60 8.72 4.44 -17.46
C ASP A 60 7.21 4.31 -17.14
N GLU A 61 6.74 3.13 -16.76
CA GLU A 61 5.32 2.93 -16.45
C GLU A 61 4.92 3.51 -15.09
N MET A 62 3.90 4.37 -15.11
CA MET A 62 3.37 5.03 -13.92
C MET A 62 2.43 4.15 -13.07
N GLY A 63 1.94 3.03 -13.62
CA GLY A 63 0.95 2.16 -12.97
C GLY A 63 1.33 0.69 -13.06
N VAL A 64 1.01 -0.08 -12.01
CA VAL A 64 1.28 -1.52 -11.92
C VAL A 64 0.05 -2.28 -11.46
N MET A 65 -0.06 -3.54 -11.87
CA MET A 65 -1.01 -4.50 -11.31
C MET A 65 -0.26 -5.51 -10.45
N ILE A 66 -0.66 -5.65 -9.19
CA ILE A 66 -0.13 -6.65 -8.27
C ILE A 66 -1.18 -7.74 -8.10
N VAL A 67 -0.81 -8.99 -8.40
CA VAL A 67 -1.61 -10.18 -8.13
C VAL A 67 -1.02 -10.88 -6.91
N ALA A 68 -1.82 -11.06 -5.87
CA ALA A 68 -1.37 -11.67 -4.63
C ALA A 68 -2.40 -12.67 -4.08
N LYS A 69 -1.93 -13.58 -3.23
CA LYS A 69 -2.76 -14.52 -2.48
C LYS A 69 -2.72 -14.14 -1.00
N ALA A 70 -3.82 -14.32 -0.28
CA ALA A 70 -3.77 -14.18 1.17
C ALA A 70 -2.80 -15.21 1.75
N GLN A 71 -1.94 -14.78 2.65
CA GLN A 71 -1.09 -15.70 3.41
C GLN A 71 -1.99 -16.54 4.30
N GLU A 72 -1.78 -17.86 4.30
CA GLU A 72 -2.40 -18.71 5.30
C GLU A 72 -1.86 -18.29 6.66
N THR A 73 -2.71 -17.62 7.44
CA THR A 73 -2.36 -17.18 8.78
C THR A 73 -2.49 -18.39 9.69
N ASP A 74 -1.41 -19.15 9.89
CA ASP A 74 -1.33 -20.05 11.04
C ASP A 74 -1.54 -19.17 12.28
N GLY A 75 -2.63 -19.43 13.01
CA GLY A 75 -3.16 -18.55 14.05
C GLY A 75 -2.10 -18.07 15.02
N HIS A 76 -1.61 -16.85 14.83
CA HIS A 76 -0.71 -16.22 15.78
C HIS A 76 -1.55 -15.70 16.94
N GLU A 77 -1.72 -16.53 17.96
CA GLU A 77 -2.31 -16.15 19.24
C GLU A 77 -1.54 -14.94 19.78
N HIS A 78 -2.20 -13.78 19.79
CA HIS A 78 -1.75 -12.59 20.50
C HIS A 78 -1.70 -12.92 22.01
N THR A 79 -0.56 -13.41 22.48
CA THR A 79 -0.30 -13.48 23.91
C THR A 79 0.10 -12.09 24.36
N GLU A 80 -0.90 -11.31 24.82
CA GLU A 80 -0.64 -10.10 25.58
C GLU A 80 0.11 -10.48 26.87
N SER A 81 1.43 -10.33 26.83
CA SER A 81 2.29 -10.42 28.01
C SER A 81 1.97 -9.25 28.93
N SER A 82 1.01 -9.46 29.82
CA SER A 82 0.69 -8.57 30.92
C SER A 82 1.96 -8.27 31.73
N ARG A 83 2.52 -7.07 31.54
CA ARG A 83 3.63 -6.56 32.34
C ARG A 83 3.11 -6.35 33.76
N GLY A 84 3.63 -7.17 34.68
CA GLY A 84 3.35 -7.08 36.10
C GLY A 84 3.55 -5.67 36.65
N THR A 85 2.49 -5.13 37.25
CA THR A 85 2.58 -3.99 38.16
C THR A 85 3.28 -4.45 39.43
N GLY A 86 4.57 -4.16 39.53
CA GLY A 86 5.31 -4.26 40.79
C GLY A 86 4.82 -3.18 41.75
N SER A 87 4.11 -3.58 42.78
CA SER A 87 3.82 -2.77 43.97
C SER A 87 5.13 -2.61 44.75
N VAL A 88 5.60 -1.38 44.93
CA VAL A 88 6.69 -1.07 45.87
C VAL A 88 6.06 -0.29 47.02
N GLU A 89 5.85 -0.98 48.13
CA GLU A 89 5.58 -0.37 49.42
C GLU A 89 6.91 0.09 50.03
N HIS A 90 6.96 1.33 50.53
CA HIS A 90 7.75 1.74 51.71
C HIS A 90 7.22 3.06 52.25
#